data_AF-A0A3C1E1K2-F1
#
_entry.id   AF-A0A3C1E1K2-F1
#
_cell.length_a   1.000
_cell.length_b   1.000
_cell.length_c   1.000
_cell.angle_alpha   90.00
_cell.angle_beta   90.00
_cell.angle_gamma   90.00
#
_symmetry.space_group_name_H-M   'P 1'
#
loop_
_entity.id
_entity.type
_entity.pdbx_description
1 polymer ?
#
loop_
_entity_poly.entity_id
_entity_poly.type
_entity_poly.pdbx_seq_one_letter_code
_entity_poly.pdbx_strand_id
1 'polypeptide(L)'
;MNEKTLRKPAASGRWMVPLRVFGRAFAAIWSNGKARIGLVILSLFVLVAVFAPLIAPYSATDNGFARGESGSAAHLLGTTG
;
A
#
# COMPACT_ATOMS: atom_id res chain seq x y z
N MET A 1 47.44 39.84 4.71
CA MET A 1 46.43 39.15 3.87
C MET A 1 46.73 37.65 3.98
N ASN A 2 45.94 36.86 4.71
CA ASN A 2 46.24 35.43 4.92
C ASN A 2 44.99 34.58 4.65
N GLU A 3 45.09 33.77 3.60
CA GLU A 3 44.12 32.88 2.99
C GLU A 3 43.88 31.59 3.78
N LYS A 4 43.69 31.67 5.10
CA LYS A 4 43.12 30.54 5.86
C LYS A 4 41.61 30.36 5.61
N THR A 5 41.19 30.64 4.38
CA THR A 5 40.14 29.89 3.68
C THR A 5 40.54 28.42 3.81
N LEU A 6 39.69 27.48 4.16
CA LEU A 6 38.33 27.28 3.71
C LEU A 6 37.74 26.36 4.78
N ARG A 7 36.88 26.91 5.65
CA ARG A 7 36.05 26.06 6.52
C ARG A 7 35.09 25.32 5.61
N LYS A 8 35.49 24.14 5.16
CA LYS A 8 34.63 23.15 4.51
C LYS A 8 33.47 22.91 5.46
N PRO A 9 32.22 23.31 5.15
CA PRO A 9 31.10 22.97 6.00
C PRO A 9 31.06 21.45 6.01
N ALA A 10 31.19 20.85 7.20
CA ALA A 10 30.97 19.44 7.37
C ALA A 10 29.55 19.17 6.86
N ALA A 11 29.45 18.60 5.66
CA ALA A 11 28.21 18.08 5.13
C ALA A 11 27.83 16.94 6.08
N SER A 12 27.06 17.30 7.11
CA SER A 12 26.52 16.36 8.08
C SER A 12 25.73 15.32 7.29
N GLY A 13 26.28 14.12 7.22
CA GLY A 13 25.75 13.02 6.44
C GLY A 13 24.40 12.57 6.98
N ARG A 14 23.33 13.29 6.62
CA ARG A 14 21.93 12.90 6.85
C ARG A 14 21.41 11.97 5.74
N TRP A 15 22.29 11.29 5.03
CA TRP A 15 21.96 10.36 3.94
C TRP A 15 21.29 9.07 4.44
N MET A 16 21.14 8.88 5.75
CA MET A 16 20.53 7.69 6.36
C MET A 16 19.42 8.03 7.37
N VAL A 17 18.68 9.13 7.17
CA VAL A 17 17.56 9.51 8.05
C VAL A 17 16.15 9.00 7.61
N PRO A 18 15.89 8.42 6.41
CA PRO A 18 14.50 8.15 6.03
C PRO A 18 13.85 7.06 6.89
N LEU A 19 14.57 5.98 7.21
CA LEU A 19 13.98 4.81 7.89
C LEU A 19 13.50 5.11 9.32
N ARG A 20 14.21 5.98 10.04
CA ARG A 20 13.83 6.39 11.41
C ARG A 20 12.60 7.29 11.42
N VAL A 21 12.36 8.05 10.34
CA VAL A 21 11.18 8.91 10.19
C VAL A 21 9.94 8.06 9.90
N PHE A 22 10.04 7.06 9.02
CA PHE A 22 8.95 6.11 8.77
C PHE A 22 8.50 5.38 10.03
N GLY A 23 9.43 4.86 10.84
CA GLY A 23 9.09 4.19 12.09
C GLY A 23 8.39 5.10 13.11
N ARG A 24 8.81 6.36 13.22
CA ARG A 24 8.15 7.36 14.08
C ARG A 24 6.76 7.75 13.58
N ALA A 25 6.60 7.90 12.27
CA ALA A 25 5.31 8.20 11.65
C ALA A 25 4.32 7.04 11.88
N PHE A 26 4.76 5.79 11.68
CA PHE A 26 3.95 4.61 11.94
C PHE A 26 3.54 4.51 13.42
N ALA A 27 4.47 4.73 14.35
CA ALA A 27 4.18 4.75 15.78
C ALA A 27 3.17 5.85 16.18
N ALA A 28 3.25 7.03 15.56
CA ALA A 28 2.31 8.13 15.80
C ALA A 28 0.91 7.84 15.25
N ILE A 29 0.82 7.16 14.10
CA ILE A 29 -0.45 6.67 13.54
C ILE A 29 -1.05 5.60 14.47
N TRP A 30 -0.21 4.70 14.99
CA TRP A 30 -0.66 3.65 15.90
C TRP A 30 -1.10 4.17 17.28
N SER A 31 -0.66 5.35 17.73
CA SER A 31 -1.11 5.89 19.03
C SER A 31 -2.56 6.42 18.99
N ASN A 32 -3.10 6.71 17.81
CA ASN A 32 -4.41 7.35 17.65
C ASN A 32 -5.48 6.33 17.24
N GLY A 33 -6.51 6.14 18.07
CA GLY A 33 -7.60 5.19 17.79
C GLY A 33 -8.31 5.42 16.44
N LYS A 34 -8.54 6.69 16.05
CA LYS A 34 -9.15 7.03 14.75
C LYS A 34 -8.23 6.70 13.56
N ALA A 35 -6.92 6.89 13.72
CA ALA A 35 -5.96 6.60 12.66
C ALA A 35 -5.76 5.09 12.45
N ARG A 36 -5.90 4.28 13.52
CA ARG A 36 -5.92 2.81 13.41
C ARG A 36 -7.05 2.30 12.53
N ILE A 37 -8.24 2.89 12.61
CA ILE A 37 -9.38 2.44 11.81
C ILE A 37 -9.05 2.54 10.32
N GLY A 38 -8.52 3.68 9.88
CA GLY A 38 -8.09 3.86 8.48
C GLY A 38 -6.98 2.87 8.08
N LEU A 39 -6.01 2.63 8.97
CA LEU A 39 -4.93 1.67 8.73
C LEU A 39 -5.44 0.23 8.64
N VAL A 40 -6.40 -0.16 9.47
CA VAL A 40 -7.03 -1.49 9.45
C VAL A 40 -7.80 -1.68 8.15
N ILE A 41 -8.64 -0.72 7.75
CA ILE A 41 -9.39 -0.79 6.49
C ILE A 41 -8.43 -0.89 5.31
N LEU A 42 -7.40 -0.03 5.24
CA LEU A 42 -6.40 -0.08 4.19
C LEU A 42 -5.69 -1.44 4.14
N SER A 43 -5.32 -1.97 5.31
CA SER A 43 -4.68 -3.29 5.40
C SER A 43 -5.60 -4.38 4.88
N LEU A 44 -6.90 -4.35 5.18
CA LEU A 44 -7.87 -5.29 4.62
C LEU A 44 -7.91 -5.25 3.09
N PHE A 45 -7.92 -4.07 2.48
CA PHE A 45 -7.86 -3.93 1.02
C PHE A 45 -6.57 -4.49 0.43
N VAL A 46 -5.43 -4.25 1.08
CA VAL A 46 -4.14 -4.81 0.66
C VAL A 46 -4.15 -6.33 0.74
N LEU A 47 -4.70 -6.91 1.82
CA LEU A 47 -4.86 -8.35 1.94
C LEU A 47 -5.74 -8.89 0.81
N VAL A 48 -6.91 -8.30 0.57
CA VAL A 48 -7.80 -8.71 -0.53
C VAL A 48 -7.09 -8.64 -1.87
N ALA A 49 -6.27 -7.62 -2.13
CA ALA A 49 -5.50 -7.50 -3.38
C ALA A 49 -4.43 -8.60 -3.52
N VAL A 50 -3.71 -8.93 -2.43
CA VAL A 50 -2.71 -10.02 -2.44
C VAL A 50 -3.38 -11.38 -2.64
N PHE A 51 -4.54 -11.58 -2.01
CA PHE A 51 -5.33 -12.81 -2.13
C PHE A 51 -6.29 -12.81 -3.33
N ALA A 52 -6.31 -11.76 -4.15
CA ALA A 52 -7.21 -11.64 -5.30
C ALA A 52 -7.11 -12.84 -6.27
N PRO A 53 -5.91 -13.35 -6.62
CA PRO A 53 -5.79 -14.51 -7.51
C PRO A 53 -6.42 -15.79 -6.94
N LEU A 54 -6.55 -15.91 -5.62
CA LEU A 54 -7.19 -17.06 -4.97
C LEU A 54 -8.71 -16.88 -4.83
N ILE A 55 -9.18 -15.64 -4.72
CA ILE A 55 -10.61 -15.33 -4.54
C ILE A 55 -11.33 -15.27 -5.89
N ALA A 56 -10.68 -14.74 -6.91
CA ALA A 56 -11.21 -14.61 -8.26
C ALA A 56 -10.11 -14.95 -9.28
N PRO A 57 -9.91 -16.25 -9.60
CA PRO A 57 -8.90 -16.69 -10.56
C PRO A 57 -9.27 -16.38 -12.02
N TYR A 58 -10.15 -15.41 -12.26
CA TYR A 58 -10.63 -15.02 -13.58
C TYR A 58 -10.00 -13.68 -13.95
N SER A 59 -9.65 -13.50 -15.22
CA SER A 59 -9.13 -12.21 -15.68
C SER A 59 -10.24 -11.16 -15.63
N ALA A 60 -9.90 -9.92 -15.24
CA ALA A 60 -10.84 -8.80 -15.25
C ALA A 60 -11.38 -8.47 -16.66
N THR A 61 -10.74 -9.02 -17.69
CA THR A 61 -11.11 -8.89 -19.11
C THR A 61 -11.64 -10.19 -19.72
N ASP A 62 -11.85 -11.23 -18.91
CA ASP A 62 -12.36 -12.50 -19.43
C ASP A 62 -13.85 -12.38 -19.78
N ASN A 63 -14.16 -12.60 -21.06
CA ASN A 63 -15.52 -12.54 -21.62
C ASN A 63 -16.00 -13.92 -22.10
N GLY A 64 -15.30 -15.00 -21.72
CA GLY A 64 -15.64 -16.37 -22.11
C GLY A 64 -16.89 -16.94 -21.43
N PHE A 65 -17.44 -16.24 -20.43
CA PHE A 65 -18.60 -16.70 -19.68
C PHE A 65 -19.91 -16.47 -20.44
N ALA A 66 -20.87 -17.39 -20.27
CA ALA A 66 -22.21 -17.20 -20.79
C ALA A 66 -22.82 -15.95 -20.16
N ARG A 67 -23.40 -15.06 -20.98
CA ARG A 67 -23.94 -13.78 -20.54
C ARG A 67 -25.20 -13.98 -19.71
N GLY A 68 -25.32 -13.27 -18.58
CA GLY A 68 -26.53 -13.28 -17.76
C GLY A 68 -26.69 -14.57 -16.94
N GLU A 69 -25.61 -15.27 -16.63
CA GLU A 69 -25.66 -16.37 -15.67
C GLU A 69 -25.93 -15.86 -14.26
N SER A 70 -26.73 -16.63 -13.53
CA SER A 70 -27.08 -16.35 -12.13
C SER A 70 -25.87 -16.55 -11.21
N GLY A 71 -25.90 -15.89 -10.05
CA GLY A 71 -24.83 -15.99 -9.06
C GLY A 71 -24.52 -17.44 -8.67
N SER A 72 -23.27 -17.86 -8.80
CA SER A 72 -22.79 -19.21 -8.48
C SER A 72 -21.47 -19.16 -7.70
N ALA A 73 -21.00 -20.29 -7.18
CA ALA A 73 -19.69 -20.36 -6.51
C ALA A 73 -18.52 -19.96 -7.44
N ALA A 74 -18.71 -20.10 -8.75
CA ALA A 74 -17.77 -19.62 -9.76
C ALA A 74 -17.93 -18.11 -10.02
N HIS A 75 -19.17 -17.61 -10.01
CA HIS A 75 -19.49 -16.21 -10.27
C HIS A 75 -20.40 -15.64 -9.19
N LEU A 76 -19.85 -15.21 -8.05
CA LEU A 76 -20.64 -14.79 -6.88
C LEU A 76 -21.65 -13.68 -7.17
N LEU A 77 -21.37 -12.83 -8.16
CA LEU A 77 -22.21 -11.71 -8.57
C LEU A 77 -22.94 -11.95 -9.90
N GLY A 78 -22.85 -13.16 -10.47
CA GLY A 78 -23.29 -13.47 -11.83
C GLY A 78 -22.34 -12.92 -12.89
N THR A 79 -22.71 -13.09 -14.16
CA THR A 79 -21.92 -12.61 -15.31
C THR A 79 -22.64 -11.44 -15.98
N THR A 80 -21.93 -10.32 -16.15
CA THR A 80 -22.41 -9.21 -16.97
C THR A 80 -21.94 -9.41 -18.41
N GLY A 81 -22.83 -9.22 -19.39
CA GLY A 81 -22.53 -9.41 -20.80
C GLY A 81 -21.80 -8.26 -21.48
#